data_AF-A0A524NQY3-F1
#
_entry.id   AF-A0A524NQY3-F1
#
_cell.length_a   1.000
_cell.length_b   1.000
_cell.length_c   1.000
_cell.angle_alpha   90.00
_cell.angle_beta   90.00
_cell.angle_gamma   90.00
#
_symmetry.space_group_name_H-M   'P 1'
#
loop_
_entity.id
_entity.type
_entity.pdbx_description
1 polymer ?
#
loop_
_entity_poly.entity_id
_entity_poly.type
_entity_poly.pdbx_seq_one_letter_code
_entity_poly.pdbx_strand_id
1 'polypeptide(L)'
;MYVELGIYRAKTFNFVARHAKKAYAVDSVNVGRYIKCDNAEFFCGTTDAFARRWTDEVGNTIDLIFIDADHSKEAVLRDVGNFLPWITPDTGFIILHDTWPLNKGETAPGYSGDCYLAPRIIKERYPHLEVLTLPFLCGLTLIRNPTGGDWRNG
;
A
#
# COMPACT_ATOMS: atom_id res chain seq x y z
N MET A 1 5.73 -10.33 -6.85
CA MET A 1 6.47 -9.13 -6.45
C MET A 1 5.76 -8.46 -5.29
N TYR A 2 6.49 -8.04 -4.26
CA TYR A 2 5.95 -7.35 -3.08
C TYR A 2 6.45 -5.89 -3.03
N VAL A 3 5.59 -4.95 -2.64
CA VAL A 3 5.95 -3.56 -2.41
C VAL A 3 5.38 -3.12 -1.06
N GLU A 4 6.18 -2.46 -0.22
CA GLU A 4 5.69 -1.82 1.03
C GLU A 4 6.07 -0.34 1.02
N LEU A 5 5.07 0.51 1.19
CA LEU A 5 5.22 1.96 1.36
C LEU A 5 5.15 2.28 2.85
N GLY A 6 6.23 2.86 3.40
CA GLY A 6 6.34 3.16 4.83
C GLY A 6 6.73 1.92 5.64
N ILE A 7 8.04 1.62 5.68
CA ILE A 7 8.52 0.38 6.33
C ILE A 7 8.96 0.61 7.78
N TYR A 8 9.31 1.83 8.17
CA TYR A 8 9.82 2.20 9.50
C TYR A 8 10.93 1.26 10.03
N ARG A 9 10.62 0.32 10.93
CA ARG A 9 11.56 -0.68 11.47
C ARG A 9 11.53 -2.02 10.72
N ALA A 10 10.92 -2.04 9.54
CA ALA A 10 10.79 -3.16 8.61
C ALA A 10 10.21 -4.44 9.25
N LYS A 11 9.37 -4.33 10.30
CA LYS A 11 8.81 -5.52 10.96
C LYS A 11 7.87 -6.27 10.03
N THR A 12 6.87 -5.58 9.51
CA THR A 12 5.92 -6.10 8.52
C THR A 12 6.65 -6.48 7.25
N PHE A 13 7.48 -5.58 6.72
CA PHE A 13 8.30 -5.83 5.55
C PHE A 13 9.10 -7.14 5.62
N ASN A 14 9.93 -7.34 6.64
CA ASN A 14 10.74 -8.55 6.76
C ASN A 14 9.90 -9.82 6.99
N PHE A 15 8.66 -9.68 7.48
CA PHE A 15 7.75 -10.80 7.61
C PHE A 15 7.19 -11.21 6.25
N VAL A 16 6.73 -10.27 5.45
CA VAL A 16 6.09 -10.55 4.16
C VAL A 16 7.12 -10.81 3.05
N ALA A 17 8.18 -10.00 2.97
CA ALA A 17 9.17 -10.03 1.89
C ALA A 17 9.88 -11.39 1.75
N ARG A 18 10.05 -12.15 2.84
CA ARG A 18 10.66 -13.50 2.81
C ARG A 18 9.88 -14.51 1.96
N HIS A 19 8.59 -14.24 1.71
CA HIS A 19 7.72 -15.09 0.90
C HIS A 19 7.63 -14.62 -0.56
N ALA A 20 8.21 -13.47 -0.88
CA ALA A 20 8.22 -12.90 -2.23
C ALA A 20 9.48 -13.32 -3.00
N LYS A 21 9.40 -13.34 -4.34
CA LYS A 21 10.59 -13.52 -5.20
C LYS A 21 11.48 -12.26 -5.24
N LYS A 22 10.85 -11.09 -5.20
CA LYS A 22 11.47 -9.75 -5.19
C LYS A 22 10.56 -8.84 -4.38
N ALA A 23 11.16 -8.01 -3.54
CA ALA A 23 10.46 -7.05 -2.69
C ALA A 23 11.05 -5.63 -2.86
N TYR A 24 10.21 -4.60 -2.76
CA TYR A 24 10.64 -3.21 -2.70
C TYR A 24 10.18 -2.58 -1.39
N ALA A 25 11.15 -2.06 -0.63
CA ALA A 25 10.91 -1.33 0.60
C ALA A 25 11.06 0.17 0.32
N VAL A 26 10.06 0.96 0.70
CA VAL A 26 10.03 2.40 0.44
C VAL A 26 9.85 3.14 1.75
N ASP A 27 10.73 4.11 2.01
CA ASP A 27 10.57 4.99 3.17
C ASP A 27 11.20 6.36 2.89
N SER A 28 10.63 7.41 3.47
CA SER A 28 11.13 8.78 3.34
C SER A 28 12.42 9.03 4.13
N VAL A 29 12.73 8.16 5.09
CA VAL A 29 13.96 8.20 5.88
C VAL A 29 14.85 6.99 5.61
N ASN A 30 16.16 7.15 5.79
CA ASN A 30 17.11 6.05 5.55
C ASN A 30 17.02 4.98 6.66
N VAL A 31 16.14 4.01 6.46
CA VAL A 31 15.86 2.89 7.37
C VAL A 31 16.30 1.53 6.83
N GLY A 32 17.07 1.52 5.72
CA GLY A 32 17.52 0.30 5.05
C GLY A 32 18.26 -0.68 5.97
N ARG A 33 18.90 -0.19 7.04
CA ARG A 33 19.56 -1.03 8.06
C ARG A 33 18.65 -2.03 8.77
N TYR A 34 17.33 -1.83 8.74
CA TYR A 34 16.37 -2.76 9.35
C TYR A 34 15.90 -3.86 8.39
N ILE A 35 16.20 -3.76 7.10
CA ILE A 35 15.86 -4.76 6.09
C ILE A 35 16.79 -5.95 6.24
N LYS A 36 16.23 -7.16 6.24
CA LYS A 36 16.94 -8.41 6.49
C LYS A 36 16.84 -9.42 5.34
N CYS A 37 16.11 -9.08 4.28
CA CYS A 37 15.82 -10.00 3.20
C CYS A 37 16.70 -9.66 1.98
N ASP A 38 17.43 -10.65 1.47
CA ASP A 38 18.37 -10.47 0.35
C ASP A 38 17.66 -10.19 -0.99
N ASN A 39 16.37 -10.51 -1.07
CA ASN A 39 15.52 -10.26 -2.24
C ASN A 39 14.90 -8.84 -2.24
N ALA A 40 15.27 -7.99 -1.28
CA ALA A 40 14.70 -6.66 -1.11
C ALA A 40 15.57 -5.56 -1.75
N GLU A 41 14.91 -4.61 -2.40
CA GLU A 41 15.51 -3.36 -2.86
C GLU A 41 14.95 -2.20 -2.03
N PHE A 42 15.83 -1.37 -1.47
CA PHE A 42 15.44 -0.23 -0.66
C PHE A 42 15.45 1.06 -1.48
N PHE A 43 14.34 1.81 -1.41
CA PHE A 43 14.24 3.16 -1.92
C PHE A 43 14.06 4.16 -0.77
N CYS A 44 15.03 5.06 -0.60
CA CYS A 44 14.95 6.16 0.35
C CYS A 44 14.38 7.41 -0.35
N GLY A 45 13.10 7.70 -0.14
CA GLY A 45 12.41 8.85 -0.73
C GLY A 45 10.90 8.79 -0.53
N THR A 46 10.17 9.77 -1.08
CA THR A 46 8.72 9.80 -0.97
C THR A 46 8.05 8.71 -1.82
N THR A 47 6.83 8.33 -1.47
CA THR A 47 6.02 7.38 -2.25
C THR A 47 5.78 7.90 -3.67
N ASP A 48 5.57 9.21 -3.82
CA ASP A 48 5.43 9.87 -5.13
C ASP A 48 6.71 9.78 -5.98
N ALA A 49 7.89 9.92 -5.37
CA ALA A 49 9.16 9.76 -6.07
C ALA A 49 9.37 8.30 -6.49
N PHE A 50 8.99 7.37 -5.61
CA PHE A 50 9.04 5.95 -5.92
C PHE A 50 8.05 5.56 -7.03
N ALA A 51 6.83 6.10 -7.05
CA ALA A 51 5.85 5.86 -8.10
C ALA A 51 6.33 6.33 -9.49
N ARG A 52 7.02 7.49 -9.55
CA ARG A 52 7.68 7.96 -10.77
C ARG A 52 8.78 6.99 -11.20
N ARG A 53 9.69 6.63 -10.29
CA ARG A 53 10.72 5.62 -10.57
C ARG A 53 10.12 4.29 -11.03
N TRP A 54 9.01 3.87 -10.44
CA TRP A 54 8.33 2.65 -10.83
C TRP A 54 7.88 2.71 -12.29
N THR A 55 7.27 3.83 -12.68
CA THR A 55 6.77 4.07 -14.03
C THR A 55 7.90 4.16 -15.06
N ASP A 56 8.97 4.87 -14.72
CA ASP A 56 10.06 5.20 -15.65
C ASP A 56 11.09 4.07 -15.80
N GLU A 57 11.34 3.30 -14.72
CA GLU A 57 12.46 2.36 -14.66
C GLU A 57 12.06 0.91 -14.36
N VAL A 58 11.02 0.67 -13.55
CA VAL A 58 10.72 -0.69 -13.04
C VAL A 58 9.67 -1.40 -13.88
N GLY A 59 8.53 -0.77 -14.13
CA GLY A 59 7.48 -1.19 -15.07
C GLY A 59 6.88 -2.59 -14.85
N ASN A 60 7.04 -3.19 -13.67
CA ASN A 60 6.61 -4.57 -13.41
C ASN A 60 5.27 -4.64 -12.67
N THR A 61 4.57 -5.77 -12.82
CA THR A 61 3.35 -6.03 -12.06
C THR A 61 3.63 -6.35 -10.60
N ILE A 62 2.69 -5.95 -9.73
CA ILE A 62 2.74 -6.08 -8.28
C ILE A 62 1.66 -7.05 -7.83
N ASP A 63 2.08 -8.13 -7.17
CA ASP A 63 1.14 -9.13 -6.63
C ASP A 63 0.56 -8.67 -5.29
N LEU A 64 1.35 -7.91 -4.53
CA LEU A 64 0.92 -7.35 -3.26
C LEU A 64 1.62 -6.01 -3.02
N ILE A 65 0.83 -4.97 -2.77
CA ILE A 65 1.33 -3.70 -2.22
C ILE A 65 0.69 -3.44 -0.86
N PHE A 66 1.52 -3.07 0.12
CA PHE A 66 1.10 -2.70 1.47
C PHE A 66 1.40 -1.21 1.69
N ILE A 67 0.39 -0.42 2.04
CA ILE A 67 0.48 1.03 2.19
C ILE A 67 0.31 1.39 3.67
N ASP A 68 1.40 1.84 4.29
CA ASP A 68 1.51 2.26 5.70
C ASP A 68 2.48 3.45 5.84
N ALA A 69 2.31 4.46 4.98
CA ALA A 69 3.18 5.63 4.89
C ALA A 69 2.52 6.88 5.51
N ASP A 70 1.93 7.74 4.69
CA ASP A 70 1.25 8.95 5.13
C ASP A 70 -0.24 8.64 5.38
N HIS A 71 -0.69 8.81 6.63
CA HIS A 71 -2.06 8.52 7.06
C HIS A 71 -3.06 9.65 6.73
N SER A 72 -2.75 10.54 5.80
CA SER A 72 -3.73 11.40 5.17
C SER A 72 -4.48 10.68 4.04
N LYS A 73 -5.79 10.92 3.99
CA LYS A 73 -6.68 10.42 2.93
C LYS A 73 -6.17 10.76 1.53
N GLU A 74 -5.71 11.99 1.31
CA GLU A 74 -5.17 12.46 0.03
C GLU A 74 -3.92 11.68 -0.39
N ALA A 75 -3.01 11.39 0.55
CA ALA A 75 -1.83 10.57 0.27
C ALA A 75 -2.22 9.15 -0.09
N VAL A 76 -3.06 8.49 0.71
CA VAL A 76 -3.51 7.12 0.44
C VAL A 76 -4.22 7.01 -0.91
N LEU A 77 -5.14 7.93 -1.23
CA LEU A 77 -5.84 7.91 -2.53
C LEU A 77 -4.88 8.09 -3.71
N ARG A 78 -3.82 8.88 -3.53
CA ARG A 78 -2.79 9.10 -4.56
C ARG A 78 -1.89 7.88 -4.71
N ASP A 79 -1.44 7.28 -3.63
CA ASP A 79 -0.64 6.04 -3.67
C ASP A 79 -1.42 4.90 -4.33
N VAL A 80 -2.70 4.70 -3.93
CA VAL A 80 -3.57 3.72 -4.58
C VAL A 80 -3.68 4.02 -6.07
N GLY A 81 -3.97 5.26 -6.47
CA GLY A 81 -4.10 5.63 -7.88
C GLY A 81 -2.82 5.44 -8.70
N ASN A 82 -1.65 5.74 -8.10
CA ASN A 82 -0.34 5.57 -8.73
C ASN A 82 0.00 4.10 -8.98
N PHE A 83 -0.37 3.20 -8.06
CA PHE A 83 -0.03 1.78 -8.14
C PHE A 83 -1.11 0.91 -8.77
N LEU A 84 -2.36 1.41 -8.85
CA LEU A 84 -3.49 0.70 -9.45
C LEU A 84 -3.20 0.07 -10.82
N PRO A 85 -2.54 0.76 -11.78
CA PRO A 85 -2.25 0.20 -13.11
C PRO A 85 -1.23 -0.94 -13.10
N TRP A 86 -0.48 -1.09 -12.01
CA TRP A 86 0.61 -2.04 -11.88
C TRP A 86 0.20 -3.29 -11.10
N ILE A 87 -1.02 -3.35 -10.55
CA ILE A 87 -1.45 -4.52 -9.79
C ILE A 87 -1.74 -5.69 -10.74
N THR A 88 -1.29 -6.89 -10.38
CA THR A 88 -1.54 -8.10 -11.15
C THR A 88 -3.07 -8.31 -11.35
N PRO A 89 -3.58 -8.40 -12.60
CA PRO A 89 -5.02 -8.30 -12.90
C PRO A 89 -5.97 -9.25 -12.17
N ASP A 90 -5.56 -10.49 -11.87
CA ASP A 90 -6.44 -11.51 -11.25
C ASP A 90 -6.13 -11.83 -9.78
N THR A 91 -4.85 -11.73 -9.40
CA THR A 91 -4.35 -12.24 -8.13
C THR A 91 -3.75 -11.16 -7.25
N GLY A 92 -3.68 -9.93 -7.75
CA GLY A 92 -3.04 -8.83 -7.05
C GLY A 92 -3.90 -8.25 -5.94
N PHE A 93 -3.23 -7.71 -4.92
CA PHE A 93 -3.88 -7.05 -3.78
C PHE A 93 -3.22 -5.71 -3.44
N ILE A 94 -4.05 -4.76 -3.05
CA ILE A 94 -3.63 -3.55 -2.32
C ILE A 94 -4.12 -3.70 -0.88
N ILE A 95 -3.23 -3.48 0.08
CA ILE A 95 -3.55 -3.46 1.51
C ILE A 95 -3.30 -2.06 2.06
N LEU A 96 -4.27 -1.52 2.79
CA LEU A 96 -4.16 -0.23 3.49
C LEU A 96 -4.16 -0.47 5.00
N HIS A 97 -3.20 0.13 5.70
CA HIS A 97 -3.11 0.11 7.15
C HIS A 97 -3.86 1.30 7.79
N ASP A 98 -4.21 1.19 9.08
CA ASP A 98 -4.88 2.22 9.90
C ASP A 98 -6.25 2.69 9.36
N THR A 99 -7.04 1.81 8.76
CA THR A 99 -8.33 2.18 8.12
C THR A 99 -9.58 1.97 8.99
N TRP A 100 -9.42 1.68 10.27
CA TRP A 100 -10.53 1.50 11.23
C TRP A 100 -10.15 2.03 12.64
N PRO A 101 -10.18 3.35 12.86
CA PRO A 101 -9.94 3.91 14.18
C PRO A 101 -11.04 3.44 15.16
N LEU A 102 -10.64 2.90 16.30
CA LEU A 102 -11.53 2.37 17.34
C LEU A 102 -12.26 3.50 18.10
N ASN A 103 -11.69 4.70 18.11
CA ASN A 103 -12.24 5.87 18.76
C ASN A 103 -11.73 7.16 18.09
N LYS A 104 -12.34 8.29 18.46
CA LYS A 104 -11.99 9.62 17.92
C LYS A 104 -10.54 10.04 18.21
N GLY A 105 -9.92 9.54 19.29
CA GLY A 105 -8.52 9.84 19.58
C GLY A 105 -7.57 9.27 18.53
N GLU A 106 -7.93 8.13 17.94
CA GLU A 106 -7.12 7.43 16.92
C GLU A 106 -7.24 8.06 15.53
N THR A 107 -8.06 9.11 15.36
CA THR A 107 -8.09 9.93 14.13
C THR A 107 -7.13 11.12 14.20
N ALA A 108 -6.36 11.26 15.27
CA ALA A 108 -5.39 12.33 15.42
C ALA A 108 -4.17 12.14 14.50
N PRO A 109 -3.45 13.22 14.14
CA PRO A 109 -2.19 13.11 13.39
C PRO A 109 -1.18 12.21 14.11
N GLY A 110 -0.54 11.30 13.37
CA GLY A 110 0.38 10.29 13.93
C GLY A 110 -0.28 8.97 14.35
N TYR A 111 -1.61 8.89 14.27
CA TYR A 111 -2.40 7.66 14.25
C TYR A 111 -3.07 7.55 12.86
N SER A 112 -4.29 7.03 12.78
CA SER A 112 -5.04 6.84 11.53
C SER A 112 -5.30 8.12 10.73
N GLY A 113 -5.13 9.31 11.32
CA GLY A 113 -5.43 10.58 10.66
C GLY A 113 -6.85 10.58 10.07
N ASP A 114 -6.96 10.90 8.78
CA ASP A 114 -8.21 10.77 8.02
C ASP A 114 -8.15 9.67 6.95
N CYS A 115 -7.12 8.81 6.92
CA CYS A 115 -7.00 7.74 5.92
C CYS A 115 -8.10 6.68 5.99
N TYR A 116 -8.76 6.51 7.15
CA TYR A 116 -9.92 5.63 7.31
C TYR A 116 -11.12 6.01 6.39
N LEU A 117 -11.13 7.22 5.83
CA LEU A 117 -12.11 7.64 4.84
C LEU A 117 -11.80 7.13 3.42
N ALA A 118 -10.53 6.77 3.14
CA ALA A 118 -10.08 6.37 1.81
C ALA A 118 -10.77 5.11 1.27
N PRO A 119 -10.98 4.02 2.04
CA PRO A 119 -11.67 2.82 1.54
C PRO A 119 -13.04 3.10 0.92
N ARG A 120 -13.86 3.93 1.58
CA ARG A 120 -15.18 4.32 1.07
C ARG A 120 -15.06 5.07 -0.26
N ILE A 121 -14.15 6.03 -0.34
CA ILE A 121 -13.94 6.85 -1.55
C ILE A 121 -13.39 6.01 -2.70
N ILE A 122 -12.51 5.06 -2.41
CA ILE A 122 -12.00 4.11 -3.41
C ILE A 122 -13.15 3.27 -3.97
N LYS A 123 -14.03 2.75 -3.11
CA LYS A 123 -15.20 1.97 -3.54
C LYS A 123 -16.18 2.81 -4.37
N GLU A 124 -16.39 4.07 -4.00
CA GLU A 124 -17.22 5.01 -4.78
C GLU A 124 -16.59 5.33 -6.14
N ARG A 125 -15.27 5.49 -6.20
CA ARG A 125 -14.53 5.81 -7.43
C ARG A 125 -14.36 4.62 -8.37
N TYR A 126 -14.21 3.42 -7.82
CA TYR A 126 -14.02 2.17 -8.56
C TYR A 126 -15.02 1.10 -8.09
N PRO A 127 -16.30 1.20 -8.51
CA PRO A 127 -17.36 0.33 -8.01
C PRO A 127 -17.14 -1.16 -8.32
N HIS A 128 -16.36 -1.49 -9.35
CA HIS A 128 -16.00 -2.86 -9.72
C HIS A 128 -14.99 -3.51 -8.78
N LEU A 129 -14.19 -2.72 -8.04
CA LEU A 129 -13.23 -3.26 -7.09
C LEU A 129 -13.93 -3.75 -5.83
N GLU A 130 -13.47 -4.88 -5.30
CA GLU A 130 -13.85 -5.32 -3.96
C GLU A 130 -12.99 -4.59 -2.94
N VAL A 131 -13.65 -4.03 -1.91
CA VAL A 131 -13.00 -3.30 -0.81
C VAL A 131 -13.56 -3.85 0.48
N LEU A 132 -12.71 -4.48 1.29
CA LEU A 132 -13.07 -5.09 2.57
C LEU A 132 -12.18 -4.54 3.68
N THR A 133 -12.78 -3.88 4.67
CA THR A 133 -12.07 -3.49 5.89
C THR A 133 -12.28 -4.51 6.99
N LEU A 134 -11.18 -5.05 7.51
CA LEU A 134 -11.17 -5.89 8.70
C LEU A 134 -11.03 -4.99 9.94
N PRO A 135 -12.05 -4.91 10.81
CA PRO A 135 -12.05 -4.03 11.98
C PRO A 135 -11.28 -4.66 13.15
N PHE A 136 -10.02 -5.01 12.93
CA PHE A 136 -9.12 -5.58 13.94
C PHE A 136 -7.96 -4.64 14.19
N LEU A 137 -7.66 -4.35 15.46
CA LEU A 137 -6.71 -3.32 15.89
C LEU A 137 -7.08 -1.95 15.28
N CYS A 138 -6.14 -1.32 14.58
CA CYS A 138 -6.29 -0.05 13.87
C CYS A 138 -6.98 -0.16 12.51
N GLY A 139 -7.35 -1.38 12.09
CA GLY A 139 -7.99 -1.65 10.81
C GLY A 139 -7.03 -2.00 9.69
N LEU A 140 -7.50 -2.89 8.81
CA LEU A 140 -6.79 -3.30 7.62
C LEU A 140 -7.77 -3.39 6.46
N THR A 141 -7.58 -2.62 5.40
CA THR A 141 -8.41 -2.72 4.19
C THR A 141 -7.70 -3.53 3.12
N LEU A 142 -8.38 -4.53 2.57
CA LEU A 142 -7.97 -5.28 1.39
C LEU A 142 -8.76 -4.78 0.18
N ILE A 143 -8.06 -4.57 -0.93
CA ILE A 143 -8.64 -4.19 -2.21
C ILE A 143 -8.19 -5.19 -3.27
N ARG A 144 -9.14 -5.72 -4.05
CA ARG A 144 -8.87 -6.60 -5.19
C ARG A 144 -9.78 -6.31 -6.38
N ASN A 145 -9.32 -6.61 -7.59
CA ASN A 145 -10.17 -6.65 -8.77
C ASN A 145 -10.72 -8.07 -9.01
N PRO A 146 -12.03 -8.32 -8.86
CA PRO A 146 -12.59 -9.64 -9.09
C PRO A 146 -12.74 -10.00 -10.58
N THR A 147 -12.67 -9.03 -11.50
CA THR A 147 -12.95 -9.26 -12.92
C THR A 147 -11.75 -9.70 -13.74
N GLY A 148 -10.52 -9.61 -13.20
CA GLY A 148 -9.31 -9.91 -13.95
C GLY A 148 -8.91 -8.85 -14.98
N GLY A 149 -9.69 -7.78 -15.09
CA GLY A 149 -9.52 -6.71 -16.09
C GLY A 149 -8.58 -5.58 -15.64
N ASP A 150 -8.57 -4.50 -16.43
CA ASP A 150 -7.88 -3.26 -16.06
C ASP A 150 -8.44 -2.73 -14.73
N TRP A 151 -7.58 -2.54 -13.73
CA TRP A 151 -8.02 -2.05 -12.43
C TRP A 151 -8.60 -0.63 -12.49
N ARG A 152 -8.28 0.16 -13.53
CA ARG A 152 -8.84 1.51 -13.73
C ARG A 152 -10.21 1.49 -14.40
N ASN A 153 -10.50 0.48 -15.22
CA ASN A 153 -11.68 0.42 -16.07
C ASN A 153 -12.33 -0.96 -15.90
N GLY A 154 -13.45 -1.00 -15.18
CA GLY A 154 -14.22 -2.22 -14.92
C GLY A 154 -14.81 -2.85 -16.16
#